data_AF-A0A7C4BGZ8-F1
#
_entry.id   AF-A0A7C4BGZ8-F1
#
_cell.length_a   1.000
_cell.length_b   1.000
_cell.length_c   1.000
_cell.angle_alpha   90.00
_cell.angle_beta   90.00
_cell.angle_gamma   90.00
#
_symmetry.space_group_name_H-M   'P 1'
#
loop_
_entity.id
_entity.type
_entity.pdbx_description
1 polymer ?
#
loop_
_entity_poly.entity_id
_entity_poly.type
_entity_poly.pdbx_seq_one_letter_code
_entity_poly.pdbx_strand_id
1 'polypeptide(L)'
;MLRFRRLLLVGVGGMFLFCRVCEADTVRWKRVSPYDDLNVPETAVSSMATEDLVNLMMAGESADGARRFGCRPYTWLYPEKIEVGFETLRKNSNVFRELLRRKDAAEVILKKYTQLDARAVPGKRTVDESDKEVLVRQGLYAGRFDDLETLLCQKEVLEQLRGREPIAVRVILEKIEDRRAYTRELMRSNGSALYSNQSVAVLALCRLLNQAGFSQMKGWLERKENTGCLTSILFTKEQEEEVIRMAERMVKVERRQP
;
A
#
# COMPACT_ATOMS: atom_id res chain seq x y z
N MET A 1 -22.34 20.26 42.21
CA MET A 1 -23.01 19.67 41.03
C MET A 1 -22.99 20.52 39.76
N LEU A 2 -22.62 21.82 39.76
CA LEU A 2 -22.60 22.63 38.53
C LEU A 2 -21.36 22.47 37.62
N ARG A 3 -20.26 21.88 38.10
CA ARG A 3 -19.03 21.70 37.29
C ARG A 3 -19.07 20.47 36.36
N PHE A 4 -19.91 19.48 36.64
CA PHE A 4 -20.02 18.26 35.82
C PHE A 4 -20.89 18.45 34.56
N ARG A 5 -21.83 19.42 34.57
CA ARG A 5 -22.69 19.73 33.41
C ARG A 5 -21.98 20.50 32.30
N ARG A 6 -20.90 21.25 32.59
CA ARG A 6 -20.14 21.99 31.56
C ARG A 6 -19.18 21.09 30.79
N LEU A 7 -18.67 20.01 31.37
CA LEU A 7 -17.81 19.04 30.66
C LEU A 7 -18.58 18.17 29.66
N LEU A 8 -19.83 17.81 29.97
CA LEU A 8 -20.66 17.03 29.03
C LEU A 8 -21.08 17.83 27.79
N LEU A 9 -21.32 19.14 27.92
CA LEU A 9 -21.70 20.01 26.80
C LEU A 9 -20.53 20.31 25.84
N VAL A 10 -19.29 20.36 26.33
CA VAL A 10 -18.09 20.47 25.49
C VAL A 10 -17.80 19.14 24.76
N GLY A 11 -18.05 18.00 25.40
CA GLY A 11 -17.91 16.67 24.78
C GLY A 11 -18.91 16.40 23.65
N VAL A 12 -20.17 16.81 23.82
CA VAL A 12 -21.20 16.63 22.77
C VAL A 12 -21.07 17.68 21.66
N GLY A 13 -20.69 18.93 21.98
CA GLY A 13 -20.42 19.96 20.98
C GLY A 13 -19.21 19.65 20.09
N GLY A 14 -18.15 19.06 20.67
CA GLY A 14 -16.97 18.59 19.92
C GLY A 14 -17.30 17.42 19.00
N MET A 15 -18.17 16.50 19.42
CA MET A 15 -18.59 15.35 18.62
C MET A 15 -19.51 15.76 17.44
N PHE A 16 -20.37 16.77 17.61
CA PHE A 16 -21.17 17.32 16.50
C PHE A 16 -20.35 18.16 15.52
N LEU A 17 -19.31 18.88 15.97
CA LEU A 17 -18.37 19.54 15.05
C LEU A 17 -17.51 18.51 14.29
N PHE A 18 -17.09 17.42 14.92
CA PHE A 18 -16.32 16.36 14.27
C PHE A 18 -17.17 15.60 13.23
N CYS A 19 -18.43 15.27 13.56
CA CYS A 19 -19.36 14.66 12.60
C CYS A 19 -19.69 15.61 11.44
N ARG A 20 -19.80 16.92 11.66
CA ARG A 20 -19.99 17.89 10.56
C ARG A 20 -18.75 18.13 9.72
N VAL A 21 -17.54 18.01 10.28
CA VAL A 21 -16.31 18.04 9.48
C VAL A 21 -16.21 16.78 8.64
N CYS A 22 -16.56 15.60 9.18
CA CYS A 22 -16.64 14.36 8.39
C CYS A 22 -17.77 14.36 7.34
N GLU A 23 -18.92 14.98 7.61
CA GLU A 23 -20.00 15.14 6.62
C GLU A 23 -19.68 16.22 5.56
N ALA A 24 -19.06 17.34 5.95
CA ALA A 24 -18.62 18.37 5.02
C ALA A 24 -17.48 17.86 4.12
N ASP A 25 -16.59 17.03 4.66
CA ASP A 25 -15.54 16.37 3.87
C ASP A 25 -16.14 15.33 2.93
N THR A 26 -17.02 14.44 3.38
CA THR A 26 -17.67 13.47 2.47
C THR A 26 -18.50 14.12 1.35
N VAL A 27 -19.07 15.32 1.58
CA VAL A 27 -19.75 16.11 0.53
C VAL A 27 -18.75 16.80 -0.41
N ARG A 28 -17.57 17.20 0.07
CA ARG A 28 -16.48 17.73 -0.79
C ARG A 28 -15.85 16.65 -1.66
N TRP A 29 -15.63 15.45 -1.11
CA TRP A 29 -15.10 14.29 -1.84
C TRP A 29 -16.09 13.70 -2.85
N LYS A 30 -17.40 13.92 -2.68
CA LYS A 30 -18.41 13.59 -3.71
C LYS A 30 -18.33 14.44 -4.97
N ARG A 31 -17.65 15.60 -4.95
CA ARG A 31 -17.61 16.52 -6.11
C ARG A 31 -16.39 16.39 -7.00
N VAL A 32 -15.32 15.72 -6.55
CA VAL A 32 -14.25 15.31 -7.43
C VAL A 32 -13.74 13.98 -6.92
N SER A 33 -14.19 12.92 -7.57
CA SER A 33 -13.55 11.62 -7.45
C SER A 33 -12.16 11.78 -8.09
N PRO A 34 -11.04 11.73 -7.35
CA PRO A 34 -9.71 11.72 -7.98
C PRO A 34 -9.51 10.51 -8.91
N TYR A 35 -10.51 9.63 -8.99
CA TYR A 35 -10.61 8.46 -9.84
C TYR A 35 -11.22 8.75 -11.22
N ASP A 36 -11.75 9.96 -11.48
CA ASP A 36 -12.30 10.30 -12.80
C ASP A 36 -11.23 10.25 -13.90
N ASP A 37 -9.96 10.53 -13.55
CA ASP A 37 -8.80 10.42 -14.46
C ASP A 37 -8.30 8.96 -14.63
N LEU A 38 -8.76 8.02 -13.77
CA LEU A 38 -8.52 6.57 -13.90
C LEU A 38 -9.62 5.85 -14.68
N ASN A 39 -10.68 6.56 -15.07
CA ASN A 39 -11.73 6.04 -15.94
C ASN A 39 -11.28 6.04 -17.41
N VAL A 40 -10.13 5.40 -17.68
CA VAL A 40 -9.79 4.95 -19.03
C VAL A 40 -10.97 4.12 -19.54
N PRO A 41 -11.53 4.43 -20.73
CA PRO A 41 -12.73 3.75 -21.22
C PRO A 41 -12.58 2.23 -21.16
N GLU A 42 -13.65 1.51 -20.79
CA GLU A 42 -13.61 0.05 -20.67
C GLU A 42 -13.10 -0.62 -21.95
N THR A 43 -13.51 -0.08 -23.11
CA THR A 43 -13.05 -0.53 -24.43
C THR A 43 -11.55 -0.38 -24.64
N ALA A 44 -10.94 0.67 -24.08
CA ALA A 44 -9.51 0.90 -24.17
C ALA A 44 -8.74 -0.05 -23.23
N VAL A 45 -9.14 -0.17 -21.96
CA VAL A 45 -8.44 -1.05 -20.99
C VAL A 45 -8.50 -2.52 -21.36
N SER A 46 -9.61 -3.00 -21.94
CA SER A 46 -9.74 -4.40 -22.36
C SER A 46 -8.72 -4.80 -23.45
N SER A 47 -8.27 -3.84 -24.25
CA SER A 47 -7.27 -4.05 -25.31
C SER A 47 -5.82 -3.91 -24.84
N MET A 48 -5.59 -3.35 -23.64
CA MET A 48 -4.24 -3.13 -23.10
C MET A 48 -3.60 -4.43 -22.62
N ALA A 49 -2.28 -4.54 -22.78
CA ALA A 49 -1.53 -5.62 -22.17
C ALA A 49 -1.56 -5.49 -20.64
N THR A 50 -1.46 -6.61 -19.92
CA THR A 50 -1.40 -6.61 -18.45
C THR A 50 -0.26 -5.74 -17.93
N GLU A 51 0.87 -5.72 -18.64
CA GLU A 51 2.00 -4.86 -18.31
C GLU A 51 1.65 -3.36 -18.37
N ASP A 52 0.85 -2.94 -19.36
CA ASP A 52 0.40 -1.55 -19.49
C ASP A 52 -0.60 -1.19 -18.39
N LEU A 53 -1.49 -2.11 -18.02
CA LEU A 53 -2.41 -1.92 -16.90
C LEU A 53 -1.67 -1.76 -15.57
N VAL A 54 -0.64 -2.56 -15.32
CA VAL A 54 0.22 -2.42 -14.12
C VAL A 54 0.99 -1.09 -14.16
N ASN A 55 1.55 -0.73 -15.32
CA ASN A 55 2.22 0.56 -15.48
C ASN A 55 1.26 1.72 -15.24
N LEU A 56 0.00 1.64 -15.68
CA LEU A 56 -1.02 2.66 -15.41
C LEU A 56 -1.37 2.74 -13.93
N MET A 57 -1.49 1.61 -13.23
CA MET A 57 -1.69 1.61 -11.78
C MET A 57 -0.52 2.28 -11.04
N MET A 58 0.72 2.04 -11.48
CA MET A 58 1.92 2.69 -10.94
C MET A 58 2.13 4.15 -11.42
N ALA A 59 1.49 4.53 -12.53
CA ALA A 59 1.58 5.84 -13.16
C ALA A 59 0.40 6.75 -12.83
N GLY A 60 -0.62 6.24 -12.11
CA GLY A 60 -1.83 6.94 -11.68
C GLY A 60 -1.59 8.21 -10.84
N GLU A 61 -0.33 8.55 -10.61
CA GLU A 61 0.11 9.86 -10.15
C GLU A 61 0.93 10.57 -11.24
N SER A 62 0.25 11.10 -12.25
CA SER A 62 0.84 12.21 -12.99
C SER A 62 1.12 13.33 -11.98
N ALA A 63 2.23 14.05 -12.18
CA ALA A 63 2.56 15.22 -11.37
C ALA A 63 1.43 16.28 -11.38
N ASP A 64 0.46 16.18 -12.30
CA ASP A 64 -0.74 17.01 -12.37
C ASP A 64 -1.88 16.53 -11.46
N GLY A 65 -2.06 15.22 -11.23
CA GLY A 65 -3.04 14.69 -10.26
C GLY A 65 -2.68 15.05 -8.81
N ALA A 66 -1.41 14.89 -8.46
CA ALA A 66 -0.86 15.32 -7.17
C ALA A 66 -0.88 16.86 -7.01
N ARG A 67 -0.66 17.62 -8.09
CA ARG A 67 -0.73 19.10 -8.09
C ARG A 67 -2.17 19.63 -8.02
N ARG A 68 -3.12 19.04 -8.74
CA ARG A 68 -4.52 19.52 -8.81
C ARG A 68 -5.33 19.20 -7.57
N PHE A 69 -5.12 18.04 -6.97
CA PHE A 69 -6.02 17.54 -5.93
C PHE A 69 -5.39 17.47 -4.54
N GLY A 70 -4.09 17.73 -4.39
CA GLY A 70 -3.41 17.68 -3.10
C GLY A 70 -3.49 16.29 -2.42
N CYS A 71 -3.94 15.28 -3.16
CA CYS A 71 -4.10 13.92 -2.70
C CYS A 71 -2.82 13.18 -3.02
N ARG A 72 -2.13 12.74 -1.98
CA ARG A 72 -1.03 11.78 -2.10
C ARG A 72 -1.61 10.37 -2.34
N PRO A 73 -0.88 9.43 -2.93
CA PRO A 73 -1.40 8.08 -3.15
C PRO A 73 -1.58 7.36 -1.80
N TYR A 74 -0.91 7.83 -0.74
CA TYR A 74 -1.14 7.39 0.62
C TYR A 74 -2.59 7.53 1.11
N THR A 75 -3.47 8.25 0.39
CA THR A 75 -4.90 8.36 0.72
C THR A 75 -5.77 7.21 0.17
N TRP A 76 -5.25 6.30 -0.66
CA TRP A 76 -6.00 5.10 -1.09
C TRP A 76 -6.40 4.21 0.09
N LEU A 77 -5.65 4.29 1.20
CA LEU A 77 -5.74 3.39 2.33
C LEU A 77 -5.92 4.21 3.61
N TYR A 78 -7.18 4.48 4.00
CA TYR A 78 -7.44 4.82 5.40
C TYR A 78 -6.87 3.67 6.26
N PRO A 79 -5.87 3.92 7.13
CA PRO A 79 -5.10 2.85 7.76
C PRO A 79 -5.96 1.85 8.54
N GLU A 80 -7.09 2.33 9.03
CA GLU A 80 -8.05 1.59 9.83
C GLU A 80 -8.88 0.58 9.00
N LYS A 81 -9.03 0.77 7.68
CA LYS A 81 -9.85 -0.08 6.80
C LYS A 81 -9.35 -0.12 5.35
N ILE A 82 -8.20 -0.75 5.11
CA ILE A 82 -7.65 -1.01 3.75
C ILE A 82 -8.70 -1.57 2.78
N GLU A 83 -9.60 -2.41 3.27
CA GLU A 83 -10.68 -3.03 2.49
C GLU A 83 -11.65 -2.02 1.90
N VAL A 84 -11.91 -0.90 2.59
CA VAL A 84 -12.75 0.18 2.06
C VAL A 84 -12.06 0.86 0.87
N GLY A 85 -10.75 1.05 0.96
CA GLY A 85 -9.92 1.55 -0.14
C GLY A 85 -9.96 0.61 -1.34
N PHE A 86 -9.76 -0.69 -1.12
CA PHE A 86 -9.82 -1.71 -2.18
C PHE A 86 -11.19 -1.79 -2.84
N GLU A 87 -12.27 -1.76 -2.07
CA GLU A 87 -13.63 -1.76 -2.61
C GLU A 87 -13.93 -0.49 -3.44
N THR A 88 -13.40 0.65 -3.01
CA THR A 88 -13.50 1.90 -3.76
C THR A 88 -12.76 1.81 -5.10
N LEU A 89 -11.55 1.25 -5.12
CA LEU A 89 -10.81 1.00 -6.36
C LEU A 89 -11.55 0.04 -7.29
N ARG A 90 -12.12 -1.05 -6.76
CA ARG A 90 -12.95 -1.97 -7.55
C ARG A 90 -14.14 -1.26 -8.19
N LYS A 91 -14.82 -0.38 -7.46
CA LYS A 91 -16.00 0.35 -7.98
C LYS A 91 -15.64 1.39 -9.02
N ASN A 92 -14.54 2.11 -8.83
CA ASN A 92 -14.29 3.35 -9.56
C ASN A 92 -13.16 3.28 -10.60
N SER A 93 -12.35 2.22 -10.63
CA SER A 93 -11.24 2.10 -11.59
C SER A 93 -11.45 0.94 -12.57
N ASN A 94 -11.65 1.29 -13.85
CA ASN A 94 -11.72 0.30 -14.94
C ASN A 94 -10.40 -0.45 -15.08
N VAL A 95 -9.27 0.24 -14.94
CA VAL A 95 -7.92 -0.34 -14.99
C VAL A 95 -7.75 -1.39 -13.89
N PHE A 96 -8.15 -1.07 -12.66
CA PHE A 96 -8.03 -1.98 -11.53
C PHE A 96 -8.90 -3.22 -11.72
N ARG A 97 -10.18 -3.05 -12.09
CA ARG A 97 -11.08 -4.17 -12.36
C ARG A 97 -10.55 -5.07 -13.47
N GLU A 98 -10.07 -4.47 -14.56
CA GLU A 98 -9.55 -5.24 -15.70
C GLU A 98 -8.28 -6.00 -15.30
N LEU A 99 -7.35 -5.34 -14.59
CA LEU A 99 -6.13 -5.98 -14.08
C LEU A 99 -6.44 -7.20 -13.20
N LEU A 100 -7.42 -7.10 -12.29
CA LEU A 100 -7.83 -8.22 -11.43
C LEU A 100 -8.45 -9.39 -12.20
N ARG A 101 -8.94 -9.18 -13.42
CA ARG A 101 -9.44 -10.25 -14.31
C ARG A 101 -8.35 -10.92 -15.13
N ARG A 102 -7.17 -10.30 -15.27
CA ARG A 102 -6.05 -10.86 -16.04
C ARG A 102 -5.45 -12.07 -15.34
N LYS A 103 -5.23 -13.15 -16.08
CA LYS A 103 -4.70 -14.41 -15.55
C LYS A 103 -3.19 -14.39 -15.29
N ASP A 104 -2.50 -13.43 -15.89
CA ASP A 104 -1.06 -13.20 -15.78
C ASP A 104 -0.71 -12.01 -14.85
N ALA A 105 -1.71 -11.42 -14.18
CA ALA A 105 -1.53 -10.25 -13.32
C ALA A 105 -0.43 -10.47 -12.28
N ALA A 106 -0.46 -11.58 -11.54
CA ALA A 106 0.49 -11.85 -10.48
C ALA A 106 1.94 -11.96 -10.99
N GLU A 107 2.14 -12.59 -12.15
CA GLU A 107 3.47 -12.70 -12.76
C GLU A 107 4.01 -11.33 -13.17
N VAL A 108 3.17 -10.53 -13.83
CA VAL A 108 3.54 -9.18 -14.27
C VAL A 108 3.81 -8.26 -13.08
N ILE A 109 2.97 -8.29 -12.04
CA ILE A 109 3.15 -7.52 -10.80
C ILE A 109 4.48 -7.90 -10.13
N LEU A 110 4.77 -9.20 -9.95
CA LEU A 110 6.03 -9.64 -9.35
C LEU A 110 7.24 -9.29 -10.20
N LYS A 111 7.15 -9.41 -11.53
CA LYS A 111 8.20 -8.98 -12.47
C LYS A 111 8.50 -7.48 -12.28
N LYS A 112 7.48 -6.64 -12.26
CA LYS A 112 7.62 -5.18 -12.06
C LYS A 112 8.17 -4.85 -10.67
N TYR A 113 7.68 -5.52 -9.64
CA TYR A 113 8.14 -5.31 -8.27
C TYR A 113 9.61 -5.70 -8.10
N THR A 114 10.03 -6.79 -8.74
CA THR A 114 11.45 -7.22 -8.78
C THR A 114 12.33 -6.19 -9.49
N GLN A 115 11.82 -5.52 -10.53
CA GLN A 115 12.53 -4.49 -11.29
C GLN A 115 12.65 -3.13 -10.57
N LEU A 116 11.84 -2.86 -9.54
CA LEU A 116 11.98 -1.62 -8.77
C LEU A 116 13.26 -1.61 -7.94
N ASP A 117 14.06 -0.56 -8.05
CA ASP A 117 15.29 -0.38 -7.27
C ASP A 117 15.11 0.77 -6.27
N ALA A 118 15.31 0.51 -4.97
CA ALA A 118 15.21 1.54 -3.94
C ALA A 118 16.25 2.66 -4.10
N ARG A 119 17.35 2.42 -4.84
CA ARG A 119 18.39 3.41 -5.15
C ARG A 119 18.15 4.18 -6.44
N ALA A 120 17.30 3.65 -7.33
CA ALA A 120 16.88 4.36 -8.54
C ALA A 120 15.82 5.44 -8.25
N VAL A 121 15.51 5.69 -6.97
CA VAL A 121 14.77 6.88 -6.54
C VAL A 121 15.42 8.11 -7.17
N PRO A 122 14.68 8.91 -7.96
CA PRO A 122 15.20 10.16 -8.48
C PRO A 122 15.70 11.03 -7.31
N GLY A 123 17.01 11.23 -7.17
CA GLY A 123 17.51 12.03 -6.05
C GLY A 123 18.98 12.46 -6.14
N LYS A 124 19.19 13.76 -5.84
CA LYS A 124 20.25 14.39 -5.01
C LYS A 124 20.83 15.67 -5.66
N ARG A 125 20.51 16.84 -5.08
CA ARG A 125 21.20 18.15 -5.24
C ARG A 125 21.60 18.55 -6.67
N THR A 126 20.70 18.46 -7.64
CA THR A 126 20.70 19.47 -8.69
C THR A 126 19.63 20.45 -8.28
N VAL A 127 20.05 21.69 -8.03
CA VAL A 127 19.20 22.81 -7.63
C VAL A 127 18.17 22.99 -8.74
N ASP A 128 17.04 22.31 -8.64
CA ASP A 128 15.84 22.73 -9.33
C ASP A 128 15.22 23.85 -8.47
N GLU A 129 14.63 24.85 -9.10
CA GLU A 129 14.32 26.16 -8.49
C GLU A 129 13.33 26.09 -7.31
N SER A 130 12.78 24.90 -7.01
CA SER A 130 12.09 24.63 -5.75
C SER A 130 12.35 23.20 -5.24
N ASP A 131 12.97 23.05 -4.07
CA ASP A 131 13.16 21.76 -3.35
C ASP A 131 11.88 20.90 -3.24
N LYS A 132 10.71 21.52 -3.44
CA LYS A 132 9.39 20.89 -3.49
C LYS A 132 9.28 19.86 -4.62
N GLU A 133 9.83 20.12 -5.81
CA GLU A 133 9.68 19.21 -6.95
C GLU A 133 10.46 17.90 -6.75
N VAL A 134 11.66 17.98 -6.18
CA VAL A 134 12.49 16.82 -5.85
C VAL A 134 11.76 15.91 -4.87
N LEU A 135 11.18 16.49 -3.80
CA LEU A 135 10.41 15.73 -2.81
C LEU A 135 9.17 15.07 -3.42
N VAL A 136 8.49 15.75 -4.35
CA VAL A 136 7.37 15.17 -5.09
C VAL A 136 7.83 13.95 -5.89
N ARG A 137 8.87 14.07 -6.72
CA ARG A 137 9.37 12.94 -7.54
C ARG A 137 9.84 11.75 -6.70
N GLN A 138 10.48 12.01 -5.57
CA GLN A 138 10.89 10.98 -4.61
C GLN A 138 9.67 10.27 -4.00
N GLY A 139 8.66 11.02 -3.60
CA GLY A 139 7.39 10.47 -3.11
C GLY A 139 6.66 9.64 -4.16
N LEU A 140 6.54 10.15 -5.39
CA LEU A 140 5.93 9.44 -6.53
C LEU A 140 6.64 8.11 -6.80
N TYR A 141 7.98 8.11 -6.80
CA TYR A 141 8.73 6.87 -7.00
C TYR A 141 8.56 5.90 -5.83
N ALA A 142 8.58 6.40 -4.59
CA ALA A 142 8.37 5.57 -3.42
C ALA A 142 6.96 4.93 -3.40
N GLY A 143 5.94 5.67 -3.84
CA GLY A 143 4.55 5.19 -3.95
C GLY A 143 4.39 3.98 -4.86
N ARG A 144 5.24 3.80 -5.87
CA ARG A 144 5.21 2.62 -6.75
C ARG A 144 5.39 1.29 -6.02
N PHE A 145 6.13 1.30 -4.90
CA PHE A 145 6.24 0.11 -4.05
C PHE A 145 4.89 -0.20 -3.40
N ASP A 146 4.23 0.82 -2.83
CA ASP A 146 2.95 0.67 -2.16
C ASP A 146 1.83 0.26 -3.14
N ASP A 147 1.87 0.77 -4.38
CA ASP A 147 0.92 0.40 -5.44
C ASP A 147 1.03 -1.09 -5.79
N LEU A 148 2.25 -1.57 -6.01
CA LEU A 148 2.50 -2.98 -6.31
C LEU A 148 2.20 -3.89 -5.10
N GLU A 149 2.55 -3.47 -3.89
CA GLU A 149 2.23 -4.19 -2.66
C GLU A 149 0.72 -4.25 -2.41
N THR A 150 0.00 -3.18 -2.75
CA THR A 150 -1.47 -3.13 -2.73
C THR A 150 -2.07 -4.14 -3.71
N LEU A 151 -1.50 -4.24 -4.92
CA LEU A 151 -1.93 -5.24 -5.90
C LEU A 151 -1.63 -6.67 -5.41
N LEU A 152 -0.48 -6.90 -4.77
CA LEU A 152 -0.13 -8.18 -4.15
C LEU A 152 -1.04 -8.56 -2.97
N CYS A 153 -1.77 -7.62 -2.40
CA CYS A 153 -2.77 -7.92 -1.37
C CYS A 153 -4.09 -8.45 -1.96
N GLN A 154 -4.37 -8.28 -3.26
CA GLN A 154 -5.67 -8.59 -3.83
C GLN A 154 -5.92 -10.08 -3.91
N LYS A 155 -7.13 -10.52 -3.55
CA LYS A 155 -7.51 -11.94 -3.53
C LYS A 155 -7.25 -12.61 -4.88
N GLU A 156 -7.61 -11.94 -5.96
CA GLU A 156 -7.48 -12.42 -7.33
C GLU A 156 -6.00 -12.63 -7.73
N VAL A 157 -5.11 -11.76 -7.22
CA VAL A 157 -3.65 -11.87 -7.42
C VAL A 157 -3.07 -12.97 -6.54
N LEU A 158 -3.48 -13.05 -5.28
CA LEU A 158 -3.06 -14.09 -4.35
C LEU A 158 -3.45 -15.50 -4.84
N GLU A 159 -4.64 -15.64 -5.43
CA GLU A 159 -5.09 -16.91 -6.02
C GLU A 159 -4.19 -17.38 -7.16
N GLN A 160 -3.68 -16.47 -7.99
CA GLN A 160 -2.71 -16.79 -9.05
C GLN A 160 -1.33 -17.20 -8.49
N LEU A 161 -1.02 -16.80 -7.25
CA LEU A 161 0.21 -17.16 -6.54
C LEU A 161 0.09 -18.44 -5.73
N ARG A 162 -1.04 -19.16 -5.80
CA ARG A 162 -1.23 -20.39 -5.04
C ARG A 162 -0.18 -21.44 -5.39
N GLY A 163 0.50 -21.98 -4.39
CA GLY A 163 1.63 -22.90 -4.56
C GLY A 163 2.95 -22.23 -4.95
N ARG A 164 2.97 -20.90 -5.11
CA ARG A 164 4.15 -20.07 -5.42
C ARG A 164 4.38 -19.00 -4.35
N GLU A 165 3.72 -19.10 -3.19
CA GLU A 165 3.86 -18.15 -2.09
C GLU A 165 5.31 -17.97 -1.64
N PRO A 166 6.17 -19.02 -1.55
CA PRO A 166 7.59 -18.86 -1.20
C PRO A 166 8.37 -17.94 -2.15
N ILE A 167 8.00 -17.93 -3.44
CA ILE A 167 8.63 -17.05 -4.43
C ILE A 167 8.21 -15.60 -4.17
N ALA A 168 6.91 -15.34 -4.01
CA ALA A 168 6.39 -14.01 -3.75
C ALA A 168 6.91 -13.44 -2.42
N VAL A 169 6.91 -14.24 -1.36
CA VAL A 169 7.44 -13.88 -0.04
C VAL A 169 8.92 -13.52 -0.12
N ARG A 170 9.72 -14.29 -0.84
CA ARG A 170 11.15 -13.97 -1.03
C ARG A 170 11.34 -12.62 -1.71
N VAL A 171 10.62 -12.35 -2.80
CA VAL A 171 10.71 -11.06 -3.50
C VAL A 171 10.33 -9.90 -2.57
N ILE A 172 9.25 -10.03 -1.80
CA ILE A 172 8.82 -8.98 -0.85
C ILE A 172 9.86 -8.75 0.25
N LEU A 173 10.43 -9.82 0.82
CA LEU A 173 11.51 -9.69 1.81
C LEU A 173 12.72 -8.95 1.24
N GLU A 174 13.16 -9.31 0.03
CA GLU A 174 14.29 -8.65 -0.65
C GLU A 174 14.02 -7.14 -0.83
N LYS A 175 12.79 -6.74 -1.19
CA LYS A 175 12.41 -5.32 -1.33
C LYS A 175 12.26 -4.59 -0.01
N ILE A 176 11.84 -5.28 1.05
CA ILE A 176 11.84 -4.75 2.42
C ILE A 176 13.28 -4.45 2.86
N GLU A 177 14.18 -5.41 2.69
CA GLU A 177 15.59 -5.27 3.07
C GLU A 177 16.30 -4.17 2.28
N ASP A 178 16.06 -4.12 0.97
CA ASP A 178 16.65 -3.12 0.08
C ASP A 178 16.25 -1.69 0.48
N ARG A 179 14.95 -1.45 0.70
CA ARG A 179 14.44 -0.17 1.19
C ARG A 179 14.99 0.18 2.58
N ARG A 180 15.07 -0.79 3.50
CA ARG A 180 15.67 -0.60 4.84
C ARG A 180 17.16 -0.23 4.75
N ALA A 181 17.91 -0.87 3.85
CA ALA A 181 19.31 -0.56 3.63
C ALA A 181 19.47 0.87 3.10
N TYR A 182 18.68 1.25 2.10
CA TYR A 182 18.71 2.59 1.53
C TYR A 182 18.29 3.68 2.53
N THR A 183 17.21 3.49 3.29
CA THR A 183 16.82 4.43 4.36
C THR A 183 17.93 4.60 5.39
N ARG A 184 18.62 3.52 5.80
CA ARG A 184 19.76 3.62 6.73
C ARG A 184 20.92 4.42 6.13
N GLU A 185 21.20 4.26 4.85
CA GLU A 185 22.22 5.04 4.14
C GLU A 185 21.85 6.52 4.10
N LEU A 186 20.60 6.85 3.71
CA LEU A 186 20.10 8.22 3.69
C LEU A 186 20.18 8.87 5.07
N MET A 187 19.64 8.21 6.10
CA MET A 187 19.67 8.71 7.48
C MET A 187 21.09 9.05 7.97
N ARG A 188 22.10 8.25 7.60
CA ARG A 188 23.51 8.55 7.91
C ARG A 188 24.06 9.74 7.15
N SER A 189 23.60 9.96 5.91
CA SER A 189 24.13 10.99 5.02
C SER A 189 23.46 12.37 5.18
N ASN A 190 22.17 12.41 5.48
CA ASN A 190 21.38 13.66 5.47
C ASN A 190 20.27 13.72 6.54
N GLY A 191 20.17 12.72 7.44
CA GLY A 191 19.18 12.71 8.52
C GLY A 191 17.73 12.52 8.08
N SER A 192 17.48 12.13 6.82
CA SER A 192 16.13 11.93 6.28
C SER A 192 15.83 10.47 5.99
N ALA A 193 14.63 10.03 6.37
CA ALA A 193 14.09 8.71 6.00
C ALA A 193 13.14 8.89 4.82
N LEU A 194 13.46 8.25 3.69
CA LEU A 194 12.56 8.25 2.54
C LEU A 194 11.46 7.19 2.66
N TYR A 195 11.84 5.97 3.06
CA TYR A 195 10.90 4.88 3.29
C TYR A 195 10.72 4.71 4.79
N SER A 196 9.56 5.11 5.32
CA SER A 196 9.25 5.06 6.76
C SER A 196 8.27 3.94 7.13
N ASN A 197 7.35 3.56 6.24
CA ASN A 197 6.35 2.53 6.48
C ASN A 197 6.46 1.44 5.41
N GLN A 198 6.48 0.16 5.84
CA GLN A 198 6.44 -1.01 4.95
C GLN A 198 5.15 -1.80 5.19
N SER A 199 4.14 -1.15 5.74
CA SER A 199 3.00 -1.83 6.33
C SER A 199 2.09 -2.49 5.27
N VAL A 200 2.12 -2.02 4.02
CA VAL A 200 1.46 -2.70 2.89
C VAL A 200 2.23 -3.96 2.48
N ALA A 201 3.56 -3.90 2.38
CA ALA A 201 4.41 -5.09 2.21
C ALA A 201 4.16 -6.14 3.29
N VAL A 202 4.09 -5.70 4.56
CA VAL A 202 3.82 -6.58 5.71
C VAL A 202 2.42 -7.18 5.61
N LEU A 203 1.41 -6.42 5.19
CA LEU A 203 0.09 -6.95 4.89
C LEU A 203 0.12 -8.02 3.79
N ALA A 204 0.87 -7.78 2.70
CA ALA A 204 1.04 -8.75 1.62
C ALA A 204 1.70 -10.04 2.14
N LEU A 205 2.77 -9.93 2.94
CA LEU A 205 3.41 -11.08 3.61
C LEU A 205 2.43 -11.83 4.51
N CYS A 206 1.67 -11.11 5.34
CA CYS A 206 0.65 -11.64 6.24
C CYS A 206 -0.38 -12.49 5.46
N ARG A 207 -0.89 -11.97 4.33
CA ARG A 207 -1.85 -12.67 3.47
C ARG A 207 -1.24 -13.91 2.80
N LEU A 208 -0.02 -13.80 2.28
CA LEU A 208 0.69 -14.91 1.63
C LEU A 208 1.00 -16.04 2.63
N LEU A 209 1.48 -15.70 3.84
CA LEU A 209 1.75 -16.66 4.90
C LEU A 209 0.47 -17.38 5.35
N ASN A 210 -0.63 -16.65 5.45
CA ASN A 210 -1.93 -17.22 5.78
C ASN A 210 -2.45 -18.13 4.67
N GLN A 211 -2.32 -17.72 3.40
CA GLN A 211 -2.71 -18.54 2.24
C GLN A 211 -1.90 -19.83 2.16
N ALA A 212 -0.59 -19.76 2.39
CA ALA A 212 0.32 -20.91 2.41
C ALA A 212 0.02 -21.88 3.57
N GLY A 213 -0.90 -21.55 4.48
CA GLY A 213 -1.19 -22.36 5.65
C GLY A 213 -0.01 -22.48 6.62
N PHE A 214 0.88 -21.47 6.65
CA PHE A 214 2.06 -21.52 7.50
C PHE A 214 1.63 -21.57 8.97
N SER A 215 1.94 -22.67 9.66
CA SER A 215 1.34 -23.00 10.97
C SER A 215 1.53 -21.91 12.04
N GLN A 216 2.68 -21.23 12.03
CA GLN A 216 2.96 -20.12 12.93
C GLN A 216 2.07 -18.90 12.67
N MET A 217 1.70 -18.66 11.41
CA MET A 217 0.81 -17.56 11.04
C MET A 217 -0.59 -17.76 11.61
N LYS A 218 -1.10 -18.99 11.55
CA LYS A 218 -2.42 -19.32 12.10
C LYS A 218 -2.49 -19.03 13.60
N GLY A 219 -1.54 -19.56 14.38
CA GLY A 219 -1.50 -19.32 15.83
C GLY A 219 -1.21 -17.85 16.18
N TRP A 220 -0.52 -17.11 15.32
CA TRP A 220 -0.29 -15.67 15.50
C TRP A 220 -1.56 -14.84 15.33
N LEU A 221 -2.39 -15.15 14.33
CA LEU A 221 -3.66 -14.47 14.04
C LEU A 221 -4.77 -14.77 15.06
N GLU A 222 -4.68 -15.89 15.79
CA GLU A 222 -5.61 -16.25 16.86
C GLU A 222 -5.47 -15.34 18.10
N ARG A 223 -4.35 -14.60 18.23
CA ARG A 223 -4.16 -13.63 19.30
C ARG A 223 -5.04 -12.40 19.07
N LYS A 224 -5.73 -11.93 20.12
CA LYS A 224 -6.71 -10.84 20.04
C LYS A 224 -6.15 -9.59 19.37
N GLU A 225 -4.91 -9.24 19.70
CA GLU A 225 -4.16 -8.08 19.19
C GLU A 225 -3.81 -8.16 17.69
N ASN A 226 -3.85 -9.36 17.09
CA ASN A 226 -3.44 -9.59 15.70
C ASN A 226 -4.62 -9.91 14.75
N THR A 227 -5.84 -10.02 15.28
CA THR A 227 -7.03 -10.39 14.50
C THR A 227 -7.32 -9.47 13.31
N GLY A 228 -6.90 -8.20 13.38
CA GLY A 228 -7.05 -7.22 12.30
C GLY A 228 -5.91 -7.18 11.27
N CYS A 229 -4.82 -7.92 11.48
CA CYS A 229 -3.60 -7.82 10.66
C CYS A 229 -3.75 -8.35 9.22
N LEU A 230 -4.84 -9.06 8.92
CA LEU A 230 -5.19 -9.43 7.53
C LEU A 230 -5.92 -8.33 6.76
N THR A 231 -6.42 -7.31 7.45
CA THR A 231 -7.30 -6.26 6.89
C THR A 231 -6.89 -4.87 7.35
N SER A 232 -5.65 -4.69 7.81
CA SER A 232 -5.15 -3.43 8.33
C SER A 232 -3.68 -3.26 7.95
N ILE A 233 -3.27 -2.01 7.76
CA ILE A 233 -1.85 -1.62 7.63
C ILE A 233 -1.33 -0.97 8.92
N LEU A 234 -2.13 -0.96 9.98
CA LEU A 234 -1.71 -0.50 11.30
C LEU A 234 -1.06 -1.66 12.04
N PHE A 235 0.21 -1.90 11.73
CA PHE A 235 1.05 -2.81 12.49
C PHE A 235 1.85 -2.05 13.53
N THR A 236 1.99 -2.60 14.74
CA THR A 236 3.07 -2.17 15.63
C THR A 236 4.41 -2.65 15.06
N LYS A 237 5.49 -2.02 15.46
CA LYS A 237 6.84 -2.44 15.05
C LYS A 237 7.12 -3.90 15.41
N GLU A 238 6.63 -4.35 16.57
CA GLU A 238 6.76 -5.74 17.01
C GLU A 238 5.99 -6.70 16.09
N GLN A 239 4.78 -6.33 15.67
CA GLN A 239 3.98 -7.12 14.74
C GLN A 239 4.64 -7.20 13.36
N GLU A 240 5.13 -6.07 12.82
CA GLU A 240 5.86 -6.05 11.54
C GLU A 240 7.06 -7.00 11.57
N GLU A 241 7.89 -6.90 12.61
CA GLU A 241 9.07 -7.74 12.76
C GLU A 241 8.72 -9.23 12.98
N GLU A 242 7.60 -9.55 13.65
CA GLU A 242 7.15 -10.93 13.81
C GLU A 242 6.70 -11.55 12.47
N VAL A 243 5.96 -10.79 11.65
CA VAL A 243 5.56 -11.22 10.30
C VAL A 243 6.78 -11.42 9.40
N ILE A 244 7.74 -10.49 9.41
CA ILE A 244 8.99 -10.61 8.65
C ILE A 244 9.77 -11.86 9.07
N ARG A 245 9.92 -12.12 10.38
CA ARG A 245 10.58 -13.35 10.86
C ARG A 245 9.85 -14.63 10.42
N MET A 246 8.52 -14.63 10.40
CA MET A 246 7.74 -15.78 9.90
C MET A 246 7.98 -16.00 8.40
N ALA A 247 7.98 -14.92 7.61
CA ALA A 247 8.29 -14.95 6.19
C ALA A 247 9.71 -15.48 5.90
N GLU A 248 10.72 -15.03 6.64
CA GLU A 248 12.09 -15.55 6.52
C GLU A 248 12.16 -17.05 6.82
N ARG A 249 11.43 -17.53 7.83
CA ARG A 249 11.37 -18.96 8.17
C ARG A 249 10.71 -19.77 7.05
N MET A 250 9.64 -19.27 6.45
CA MET A 250 8.99 -19.93 5.31
C MET A 250 9.98 -20.13 4.15
N VAL A 251 10.72 -19.08 3.76
CA VAL A 251 11.73 -19.17 2.69
C VAL A 251 12.87 -20.13 3.03
N LYS A 252 13.28 -20.21 4.31
CA LYS A 252 14.31 -21.16 4.77
C LYS A 252 13.85 -22.62 4.72
N VAL A 253 12.57 -22.89 5.00
CA VAL A 253 12.00 -24.25 4.93
C VAL A 253 11.93 -24.73 3.47
N GLU A 254 11.50 -23.87 2.56
CA GLU A 254 11.43 -24.17 1.12
C GLU A 254 12.78 -24.63 0.55
N ARG A 255 13.87 -23.94 0.90
CA ARG A 255 15.23 -24.28 0.44
C ARG A 255 15.75 -25.65 0.91
N ARG A 256 15.06 -26.29 1.86
CA ARG A 256 15.44 -27.60 2.41
C ARG A 256 14.61 -28.75 1.85
N GLN A 257 13.58 -28.46 1.05
CA GLN A 257 12.84 -29.49 0.34
C GLN A 257 13.61 -29.83 -0.96
N PRO A 258 13.97 -31.10 -1.19
CA PRO A 258 14.75 -31.53 -2.34
C PRO A 258 13.99 -31.42 -3.66
#